data_AF-A0A947K489-F1
#
_entry.id   AF-A0A947K489-F1
#
_cell.length_a   1.000
_cell.length_b   1.000
_cell.length_c   1.000
_cell.angle_alpha   90.00
_cell.angle_beta   90.00
_cell.angle_gamma   90.00
#
_symmetry.space_group_name_H-M   'P 1'
#
loop_
_entity.id
_entity.type
_entity.pdbx_description
1 polymer ?
#
loop_
_entity_poly.entity_id
_entity_poly.type
_entity_poly.pdbx_seq_one_letter_code
_entity_poly.pdbx_strand_id
1 'polypeptide(L)'
;MNPPRSNNVRRLDRNDPFRFRCHPDVACFTECCRRLDLSLSPYDVIQLRQATRLGSAAFLERYVEIEGPDAGAFPLVFMAMDDTDAHRCPLVTAEGCSVYSHRPGACRTYPVGRAATLEPNGKVSDYHVILHEDHCRGFREERALTVGLWIDDQGIADYDHWNDRLLVLLQHQRFRDGHRLDPVQQERYLNVLYNLDEFRRELKGRSQLLTSIKEPPPEIENADDLQLLELGINLLCHEFFGDA
;
A
#
# COMPACT_ATOMS: atom_id res chain seq x y z
N MET A 1 -20.97 0.11 13.60
CA MET A 1 -20.49 -0.53 14.84
C MET A 1 -18.97 -0.50 14.78
N ASN A 2 -18.30 0.18 15.73
CA ASN A 2 -16.84 0.08 15.80
C ASN A 2 -16.48 -1.35 16.20
N PRO A 3 -15.58 -2.04 15.48
CA PRO A 3 -15.13 -3.36 15.89
C PRO A 3 -14.51 -3.27 17.29
N PRO A 4 -14.66 -4.31 18.13
CA PRO A 4 -14.04 -4.34 19.45
C PRO A 4 -12.53 -4.13 19.29
N ARG A 5 -11.94 -3.25 20.11
CA ARG A 5 -10.48 -3.13 20.21
C ARG A 5 -9.93 -4.52 20.51
N SER A 6 -9.27 -5.16 19.54
CA SER A 6 -8.72 -6.48 19.78
C SER A 6 -7.61 -6.34 20.83
N ASN A 7 -7.57 -7.26 21.80
CA ASN A 7 -6.49 -7.35 22.78
C ASN A 7 -5.12 -7.70 22.15
N ASN A 8 -5.05 -7.72 20.82
CA ASN A 8 -3.98 -8.28 20.02
C ASN A 8 -3.10 -7.18 19.41
N VAL A 9 -3.45 -5.91 19.60
CA VAL A 9 -2.69 -4.76 19.09
C VAL A 9 -2.18 -3.91 20.24
N ARG A 10 -0.87 -3.68 20.29
CA ARG A 10 -0.21 -2.84 21.31
C ARG A 10 0.66 -1.78 20.66
N ARG A 11 0.60 -0.54 21.15
CA ARG A 11 1.50 0.53 20.70
C ARG A 11 2.94 0.28 21.15
N LEU A 12 3.89 0.61 20.29
CA LEU A 12 5.32 0.55 20.53
C LEU A 12 6.03 1.83 20.08
N ASP A 13 7.09 2.19 20.78
CA ASP A 13 8.06 3.19 20.36
C ASP A 13 9.23 2.54 19.60
N ARG A 14 10.00 3.34 18.85
CA ARG A 14 11.11 2.83 17.99
C ARG A 14 12.15 2.01 18.76
N ASN A 15 12.35 2.31 20.04
CA ASN A 15 13.35 1.63 20.88
C ASN A 15 12.76 0.48 21.70
N ASP A 16 11.44 0.25 21.63
CA ASP A 16 10.83 -0.82 22.40
C ASP A 16 11.29 -2.18 21.88
N PRO A 17 11.71 -3.08 22.77
CA PRO A 17 12.15 -4.41 22.39
C PRO A 17 10.95 -5.33 22.13
N PHE A 18 11.11 -6.23 21.18
CA PHE A 18 10.23 -7.38 20.98
C PHE A 18 11.03 -8.59 20.47
N ARG A 19 10.42 -9.77 20.52
CA ARG A 19 11.00 -11.00 19.98
C ARG A 19 10.19 -11.45 18.78
N PHE A 20 10.87 -11.65 17.67
CA PHE A 20 10.22 -12.13 16.46
C PHE A 20 11.23 -12.68 15.45
N ARG A 21 10.88 -13.81 14.84
CA ARG A 21 11.51 -14.28 13.61
C ARG A 21 10.53 -15.16 12.83
N CYS A 22 10.41 -14.92 11.52
CA CYS A 22 9.66 -15.78 10.61
C CYS A 22 10.65 -16.46 9.65
N HIS A 23 10.60 -17.78 9.53
CA HIS A 23 11.45 -18.58 8.64
C HIS A 23 10.76 -19.92 8.31
N PRO A 24 11.21 -20.66 7.28
CA PRO A 24 10.56 -21.90 6.85
C PRO A 24 10.33 -22.96 7.92
N ASP A 25 11.16 -23.01 8.97
CA ASP A 25 11.06 -24.03 10.02
C ASP A 25 10.06 -23.69 11.14
N VAL A 26 9.48 -22.48 11.16
CA VAL A 26 8.41 -22.20 12.13
C VAL A 26 7.13 -22.92 11.70
N ALA A 27 6.44 -23.55 12.65
CA ALA A 27 5.28 -24.39 12.34
C ALA A 27 4.10 -23.65 11.66
N CYS A 28 4.06 -22.32 11.75
CA CYS A 28 3.04 -21.49 11.09
C CYS A 28 3.50 -20.88 9.76
N PHE A 29 4.64 -21.31 9.19
CA PHE A 29 5.16 -20.73 7.96
C PHE A 29 4.11 -20.79 6.85
N THR A 30 3.91 -19.68 6.14
CA THR A 30 2.84 -19.43 5.14
C THR A 30 1.40 -19.31 5.66
N GLU A 31 1.14 -19.55 6.94
CA GLU A 31 -0.24 -19.50 7.47
C GLU A 31 -0.81 -18.09 7.59
N CYS A 32 0.05 -17.07 7.56
CA CYS A 32 -0.37 -15.68 7.42
C CYS A 32 -0.72 -15.28 5.98
N CYS A 33 -0.37 -16.10 4.97
CA CYS A 33 -0.63 -15.80 3.56
C CYS A 33 -2.00 -16.31 3.08
N ARG A 34 -2.99 -16.36 3.97
CA ARG A 34 -4.33 -16.86 3.66
C ARG A 34 -5.40 -16.09 4.44
N ARG A 35 -6.62 -16.00 3.89
CA ARG A 35 -7.78 -15.32 4.50
C ARG A 35 -7.41 -13.89 4.95
N LEU A 36 -6.77 -13.15 4.04
CA LEU A 36 -6.32 -11.79 4.27
C LEU A 36 -7.22 -10.82 3.50
N ASP A 37 -7.61 -9.73 4.16
CA ASP A 37 -8.11 -8.52 3.51
C ASP A 37 -6.91 -7.61 3.22
N LEU A 38 -6.07 -8.02 2.25
CA LEU A 38 -4.80 -7.36 1.96
C LEU A 38 -5.01 -6.19 1.01
N SER A 39 -5.20 -4.99 1.56
CA SER A 39 -5.22 -3.76 0.75
C SER A 39 -3.83 -3.45 0.19
N LEU A 40 -3.80 -2.97 -1.05
CA LEU A 40 -2.59 -2.65 -1.79
C LEU A 40 -2.55 -1.14 -2.03
N SER A 41 -1.46 -0.51 -1.61
CA SER A 41 -1.15 0.85 -2.04
C SER A 41 -0.70 0.87 -3.52
N PRO A 42 -0.68 2.05 -4.17
CA PRO A 42 -0.08 2.19 -5.49
C PRO A 42 1.37 1.69 -5.54
N TYR A 43 2.15 1.97 -4.50
CA TYR A 43 3.54 1.52 -4.41
C TYR A 43 3.64 0.00 -4.29
N ASP A 44 2.74 -0.65 -3.56
CA ASP A 44 2.67 -2.12 -3.53
C ASP A 44 2.42 -2.71 -4.91
N VAL A 45 1.52 -2.11 -5.69
CA VAL A 45 1.24 -2.54 -7.06
C VAL A 45 2.45 -2.36 -7.97
N ILE A 46 3.22 -1.27 -7.83
CA ILE A 46 4.50 -1.11 -8.55
C ILE A 46 5.47 -2.25 -8.22
N GLN A 47 5.68 -2.52 -6.93
CA GLN A 47 6.60 -3.58 -6.49
C GLN A 47 6.17 -4.96 -7.00
N LEU A 48 4.88 -5.29 -6.92
CA LEU A 48 4.34 -6.57 -7.38
C LEU A 48 4.37 -6.71 -8.91
N ARG A 49 4.11 -5.64 -9.67
CA ARG A 49 4.26 -5.62 -11.13
C ARG A 49 5.70 -5.91 -11.54
N GLN A 50 6.69 -5.32 -10.87
CA GLN A 50 8.10 -5.58 -11.13
C GLN A 50 8.45 -7.06 -10.88
N ALA A 51 7.97 -7.64 -9.79
CA ALA A 51 8.23 -9.04 -9.44
C ALA A 51 7.58 -10.03 -10.42
N THR A 52 6.34 -9.74 -10.84
CA THR A 52 5.56 -10.61 -11.75
C THR A 52 5.85 -10.35 -13.22
N ARG A 53 6.53 -9.23 -13.55
CA ARG A 53 6.83 -8.76 -14.91
C ARG A 53 5.57 -8.53 -15.75
N LEU A 54 4.49 -8.12 -15.11
CA LEU A 54 3.23 -7.79 -15.76
C LEU A 54 3.07 -6.28 -15.93
N GLY A 55 2.48 -5.88 -17.06
CA GLY A 55 1.97 -4.52 -17.21
C GLY A 55 0.79 -4.25 -16.27
N SER A 56 0.42 -2.98 -16.10
CA SER A 56 -0.61 -2.55 -15.15
C SER A 56 -1.94 -3.28 -15.35
N ALA A 57 -2.50 -3.24 -16.56
CA ALA A 57 -3.80 -3.85 -16.84
C ALA A 57 -3.82 -5.36 -16.55
N ALA A 58 -2.80 -6.08 -17.03
CA ALA A 58 -2.69 -7.53 -16.82
C ALA A 58 -2.47 -7.90 -15.34
N PHE A 59 -1.77 -7.06 -14.58
CA PHE A 59 -1.61 -7.25 -13.15
C PHE A 59 -2.93 -7.04 -12.41
N LEU A 60 -3.61 -5.92 -12.68
CA LEU A 60 -4.89 -5.58 -12.05
C LEU A 60 -5.96 -6.63 -12.35
N GLU A 61 -6.07 -7.09 -13.60
CA GLU A 61 -7.01 -8.14 -13.98
C GLU A 61 -6.74 -9.46 -13.26
N ARG A 62 -5.47 -9.81 -13.02
CA ARG A 62 -5.08 -11.12 -12.50
C ARG A 62 -5.02 -11.21 -10.98
N TYR A 63 -4.62 -10.14 -10.31
CA TYR A 63 -4.22 -10.17 -8.91
C TYR A 63 -4.99 -9.20 -8.02
N VAL A 64 -5.95 -8.45 -8.56
CA VAL A 64 -6.62 -7.40 -7.82
C VAL A 64 -8.13 -7.53 -7.86
N GLU A 65 -8.74 -7.35 -6.69
CA GLU A 65 -10.15 -7.07 -6.54
C GLU A 65 -10.32 -5.62 -6.08
N ILE A 66 -11.33 -4.93 -6.64
CA ILE A 66 -11.62 -3.54 -6.30
C ILE A 66 -12.95 -3.51 -5.58
N GLU A 67 -12.96 -3.06 -4.33
CA GLU A 67 -14.21 -2.74 -3.66
C GLU A 67 -14.78 -1.45 -4.24
N GLY A 68 -16.03 -1.56 -4.70
CA GLY A 68 -16.71 -0.55 -5.49
C GLY A 68 -17.05 0.76 -4.75
N PRO A 69 -17.83 1.64 -5.39
CA PRO A 69 -18.01 3.04 -4.97
C PRO A 69 -18.54 3.25 -3.56
N ASP A 70 -19.23 2.25 -3.01
CA ASP A 70 -19.85 2.31 -1.68
C ASP A 70 -18.87 2.04 -0.52
N ALA A 71 -17.64 1.61 -0.82
CA ALA A 71 -16.63 1.27 0.19
C ALA A 71 -16.05 2.49 0.93
N GLY A 72 -16.18 3.70 0.38
CA GLY A 72 -15.70 4.91 1.05
C GLY A 72 -15.50 6.11 0.14
N ALA A 73 -14.58 7.00 0.54
CA ALA A 73 -14.23 8.18 -0.24
C ALA A 73 -13.38 7.87 -1.48
N PHE A 74 -12.67 6.75 -1.46
CA PHE A 74 -11.78 6.27 -2.51
C PHE A 74 -12.04 4.77 -2.73
N PRO A 75 -11.86 4.25 -3.95
CA PRO A 75 -11.92 2.81 -4.20
C PRO A 75 -10.76 2.12 -3.47
N LEU A 76 -11.05 0.96 -2.89
CA LEU A 76 -10.06 0.15 -2.19
C LEU A 76 -9.60 -0.98 -3.12
N VAL A 77 -8.29 -1.13 -3.22
CA VAL A 77 -7.62 -2.11 -4.08
C VAL A 77 -7.10 -3.22 -3.17
N PHE A 78 -7.59 -4.44 -3.37
CA PHE A 78 -7.23 -5.61 -2.57
C PHE A 78 -6.52 -6.65 -3.43
N MET A 79 -5.64 -7.43 -2.82
CA MET A 79 -5.11 -8.65 -3.42
C MET A 79 -6.25 -9.66 -3.60
N ALA A 80 -6.48 -10.12 -4.82
CA ALA A 80 -7.39 -11.22 -5.11
C ALA A 80 -6.83 -12.52 -4.51
N MET A 81 -7.51 -13.07 -3.51
CA MET A 81 -7.15 -14.35 -2.90
C MET A 81 -7.70 -15.50 -3.75
N ASP A 82 -7.16 -16.71 -3.63
CA ASP A 82 -7.70 -17.84 -4.40
C ASP A 82 -9.14 -18.19 -3.98
N ASP A 83 -9.93 -18.70 -4.94
CA ASP A 83 -11.33 -19.08 -4.71
C ASP A 83 -11.49 -20.42 -3.96
N THR A 84 -10.42 -20.95 -3.37
CA THR A 84 -10.48 -22.18 -2.60
C THR A 84 -10.93 -21.88 -1.17
N ASP A 85 -11.41 -22.89 -0.43
CA ASP A 85 -11.72 -22.72 1.00
C ASP A 85 -10.54 -22.18 1.81
N ALA A 86 -9.30 -22.37 1.33
CA ALA A 86 -8.11 -21.86 1.98
C ALA A 86 -7.91 -20.35 1.80
N HIS A 87 -8.49 -19.72 0.77
CA HIS A 87 -8.31 -18.30 0.41
C HIS A 87 -6.84 -17.86 0.49
N ARG A 88 -5.95 -18.56 -0.21
CA ARG A 88 -4.50 -18.28 -0.16
C ARG A 88 -4.13 -17.14 -1.09
N CYS A 89 -3.09 -16.40 -0.72
CA CYS A 89 -2.49 -15.43 -1.63
C CYS A 89 -1.96 -16.18 -2.86
N PRO A 90 -2.27 -15.75 -4.08
CA PRO A 90 -1.86 -16.48 -5.29
C PRO A 90 -0.35 -16.47 -5.53
N LEU A 91 0.42 -15.72 -4.73
CA LEU A 91 1.87 -15.61 -4.79
C LEU A 91 2.60 -16.46 -3.73
N VAL A 92 1.87 -17.17 -2.85
CA VAL A 92 2.49 -18.08 -1.87
C VAL A 92 2.65 -19.50 -2.44
N THR A 93 3.80 -20.12 -2.19
CA THR A 93 4.12 -21.52 -2.50
C THR A 93 4.45 -22.27 -1.22
N ALA A 94 4.73 -23.57 -1.32
CA ALA A 94 5.18 -24.37 -0.18
C ALA A 94 6.53 -23.87 0.40
N GLU A 95 7.37 -23.27 -0.44
CA GLU A 95 8.67 -22.70 -0.08
C GLU A 95 8.58 -21.28 0.48
N GLY A 96 7.40 -20.65 0.43
CA GLY A 96 7.17 -19.28 0.92
C GLY A 96 6.58 -18.35 -0.14
N CYS A 97 6.64 -17.04 0.12
CA CYS A 97 6.19 -16.04 -0.85
C CYS A 97 7.14 -15.97 -2.04
N SER A 98 6.65 -16.28 -3.25
CA SER A 98 7.44 -16.25 -4.49
C SER A 98 7.97 -14.85 -4.83
N VAL A 99 7.34 -13.80 -4.30
CA VAL A 99 7.73 -12.40 -4.47
C VAL A 99 8.27 -11.80 -3.18
N TYR A 100 8.86 -12.59 -2.28
CA TYR A 100 9.22 -12.15 -0.92
C TYR A 100 9.92 -10.78 -0.90
N SER A 101 10.91 -10.54 -1.77
CA SER A 101 11.64 -9.25 -1.83
C SER A 101 10.78 -8.05 -2.26
N HIS A 102 9.65 -8.27 -2.91
CA HIS A 102 8.70 -7.27 -3.41
C HIS A 102 7.32 -7.35 -2.72
N ARG A 103 7.22 -8.10 -1.63
CA ARG A 103 5.95 -8.28 -0.90
C ARG A 103 5.35 -6.94 -0.48
N PRO A 104 4.01 -6.82 -0.41
CA PRO A 104 3.34 -5.58 -0.03
C PRO A 104 3.76 -5.07 1.35
N GLY A 105 3.61 -3.76 1.58
CA GLY A 105 3.96 -3.07 2.80
C GLY A 105 3.32 -3.71 4.03
N ALA A 106 2.03 -4.07 3.95
CA ALA A 106 1.34 -4.79 5.02
C ALA A 106 2.00 -6.15 5.37
N CYS A 107 2.37 -6.94 4.36
CA CYS A 107 3.08 -8.21 4.57
C CYS A 107 4.52 -8.02 5.06
N ARG A 108 5.16 -6.91 4.68
CA ARG A 108 6.53 -6.55 5.04
C ARG A 108 6.66 -6.04 6.47
N THR A 109 5.69 -5.23 6.90
CA THR A 109 5.73 -4.60 8.22
C THR A 109 5.42 -5.60 9.33
N TYR A 110 4.55 -6.60 9.05
CA TYR A 110 4.14 -7.61 10.03
C TYR A 110 5.33 -8.24 10.78
N PRO A 111 5.33 -8.28 12.12
CA PRO A 111 4.19 -8.03 13.01
C PRO A 111 4.04 -6.57 13.45
N VAL A 112 4.98 -5.71 13.08
CA VAL A 112 4.90 -4.28 13.36
C VAL A 112 3.91 -3.67 12.36
N GLY A 113 3.10 -2.73 12.81
CA GLY A 113 2.26 -1.91 11.95
C GLY A 113 2.60 -0.45 12.16
N ARG A 114 2.27 0.38 11.17
CA ARG A 114 2.40 1.83 11.26
C ARG A 114 1.02 2.46 11.09
N ALA A 115 0.67 3.37 11.99
CA ALA A 115 -0.48 4.24 11.85
C ALA A 115 0.02 5.66 11.61
N ALA A 116 -0.34 6.24 10.47
CA ALA A 116 0.10 7.56 10.04
C ALA A 116 -1.08 8.49 9.74
N THR A 117 -0.96 9.74 10.17
CA THR A 117 -1.95 10.81 9.99
C THR A 117 -1.27 12.04 9.45
N LEU A 118 -1.90 12.70 8.48
CA LEU A 118 -1.47 14.01 8.02
C LEU A 118 -2.00 15.08 8.98
N GLU A 119 -1.12 15.86 9.59
CA GLU A 119 -1.50 16.97 10.45
C GLU A 119 -1.91 18.21 9.62
N PRO A 120 -2.71 19.14 10.17
CA PRO A 120 -3.10 20.37 9.46
C PRO A 120 -1.93 21.25 8.99
N ASN A 121 -0.75 21.09 9.59
CA ASN A 121 0.47 21.79 9.19
C ASN A 121 1.24 21.09 8.05
N GLY A 122 0.67 20.03 7.46
CA GLY A 122 1.26 19.26 6.36
C GLY A 122 2.31 18.23 6.79
N LYS A 123 2.58 18.07 8.09
CA LYS A 123 3.50 17.03 8.59
C LYS A 123 2.78 15.72 8.82
N VAL A 124 3.45 14.61 8.58
CA VAL A 124 2.94 13.29 8.97
C VAL A 124 3.29 13.04 10.44
N SER A 125 2.28 12.70 11.24
CA SER A 125 2.44 12.15 12.58
C SER A 125 2.18 10.64 12.52
N ASP A 126 3.03 9.85 13.13
CA ASP A 126 2.89 8.40 13.12
C ASP A 126 3.21 7.76 14.47
N TYR A 127 2.76 6.51 14.59
CA TYR A 127 3.15 5.63 15.68
C TYR A 127 3.13 4.18 15.22
N HIS A 128 3.89 3.35 15.93
CA HIS A 128 3.98 1.92 15.62
C HIS A 128 3.08 1.12 16.55
N VAL A 129 2.60 0.01 16.03
CA VAL A 129 1.89 -1.01 16.80
C VAL A 129 2.54 -2.36 16.55
N ILE A 130 2.29 -3.32 17.43
CA ILE A 130 2.59 -4.72 17.19
C ILE A 130 1.28 -5.49 17.22
N LEU A 131 1.06 -6.29 16.18
CA LEU A 131 -0.08 -7.17 16.02
C LEU A 131 0.34 -8.59 16.39
N HIS A 132 -0.30 -9.17 17.40
CA HIS A 132 -0.07 -10.53 17.85
C HIS A 132 -1.25 -11.43 17.46
N GLU A 133 -1.03 -12.32 16.50
CA GLU A 133 -2.05 -13.29 16.09
C GLU A 133 -1.77 -14.67 16.69
N ASP A 134 -2.82 -15.35 17.15
CA ASP A 134 -2.70 -16.63 17.88
C ASP A 134 -2.00 -17.75 17.09
N HIS A 135 -2.15 -17.71 15.76
CA HIS A 135 -1.53 -18.67 14.85
C HIS A 135 -0.02 -18.42 14.70
N CYS A 136 0.45 -17.20 14.93
CA CYS A 136 1.81 -16.79 14.66
C CYS A 136 2.77 -17.34 15.71
N ARG A 137 3.67 -18.22 15.28
CA ARG A 137 4.71 -18.82 16.13
C ARG A 137 6.03 -18.05 16.09
N GLY A 138 6.16 -17.04 15.22
CA GLY A 138 7.37 -16.22 15.15
C GLY A 138 7.68 -15.45 16.43
N PHE A 139 6.68 -15.16 17.26
CA PHE A 139 6.85 -14.56 18.59
C PHE A 139 7.51 -15.47 19.63
N ARG A 140 7.59 -16.78 19.36
CA ARG A 140 8.25 -17.77 20.25
C ARG A 140 9.74 -17.91 19.97
N GLU A 141 10.23 -17.26 18.91
CA GLU A 141 11.64 -17.28 18.54
C GLU A 141 12.46 -16.38 19.47
N GLU A 142 13.75 -16.71 19.65
CA GLU A 142 14.63 -16.00 20.59
C GLU A 142 15.24 -14.71 20.02
N ARG A 143 15.08 -14.43 18.72
CA ARG A 143 15.62 -13.21 18.08
C ARG A 143 14.97 -11.98 18.70
N ALA A 144 15.73 -11.25 19.51
CA ALA A 144 15.35 -9.97 20.06
C ALA A 144 15.77 -8.83 19.11
N LEU A 145 14.88 -7.84 18.96
CA LEU A 145 15.09 -6.66 18.13
C LEU A 145 14.27 -5.49 18.68
N THR A 146 14.57 -4.28 18.21
CA THR A 146 13.72 -3.10 18.43
C THR A 146 12.87 -2.81 17.21
N VAL A 147 11.81 -2.02 17.37
CA VAL A 147 10.99 -1.57 16.24
C VAL A 147 11.83 -0.87 15.16
N GLY A 148 12.78 -0.01 15.55
CA GLY A 148 13.69 0.65 14.61
C GLY A 148 14.51 -0.35 13.80
N LEU A 149 15.12 -1.34 14.45
CA LEU A 149 15.90 -2.38 13.77
C LEU A 149 15.04 -3.23 12.83
N TRP A 150 13.78 -3.47 13.19
CA TRP A 150 12.84 -4.19 12.32
C TRP A 150 12.52 -3.42 11.04
N ILE A 151 12.23 -2.12 11.17
CA ILE A 151 11.94 -1.25 10.02
C ILE A 151 13.12 -1.24 9.05
N ASP A 152 14.34 -1.14 9.57
CA ASP A 152 15.56 -1.16 8.76
C ASP A 152 15.79 -2.53 8.10
N ASP A 153 15.68 -3.63 8.86
CA ASP A 153 15.82 -5.02 8.38
C ASP A 153 14.79 -5.36 7.28
N GLN A 154 13.58 -4.83 7.41
CA GLN A 154 12.50 -5.05 6.46
C GLN A 154 12.48 -4.06 5.31
N GLY A 155 13.29 -2.99 5.31
CA GLY A 155 13.34 -1.99 4.25
C GLY A 155 12.02 -1.22 4.09
N ILE A 156 11.42 -0.79 5.21
CA ILE A 156 10.08 -0.16 5.21
C ILE A 156 10.12 1.31 4.78
N ALA A 157 11.27 1.97 4.86
CA ALA A 157 11.41 3.41 4.62
C ALA A 157 10.81 3.88 3.28
N ASP A 158 11.02 3.14 2.19
CA ASP A 158 10.47 3.50 0.88
C ASP A 158 8.94 3.36 0.83
N TYR A 159 8.40 2.32 1.47
CA TYR A 159 6.95 2.15 1.59
C TYR A 159 6.32 3.28 2.40
N ASP A 160 6.95 3.66 3.51
CA ASP A 160 6.49 4.78 4.33
C ASP A 160 6.53 6.10 3.55
N HIS A 161 7.60 6.35 2.79
CA HIS A 161 7.71 7.53 1.95
C HIS A 161 6.54 7.63 0.95
N TRP A 162 6.29 6.60 0.16
CA TRP A 162 5.23 6.62 -0.86
C TRP A 162 3.82 6.63 -0.26
N ASN A 163 3.62 5.93 0.85
CA ASN A 163 2.36 5.98 1.58
C ASN A 163 2.10 7.38 2.15
N ASP A 164 3.14 8.05 2.69
CA ASP A 164 3.04 9.42 3.21
C ASP A 164 2.73 10.43 2.10
N ARG A 165 3.32 10.24 0.90
CA ARG A 165 2.94 11.04 -0.27
C ARG A 165 1.46 10.86 -0.62
N LEU A 166 0.92 9.66 -0.50
CA LEU A 166 -0.49 9.39 -0.78
C LEU A 166 -1.44 10.01 0.27
N LEU A 167 -0.98 10.22 1.52
CA LEU A 167 -1.81 10.82 2.58
C LEU A 167 -2.28 12.25 2.24
N VAL A 168 -1.52 13.00 1.44
CA VAL A 168 -1.91 14.37 1.02
C VAL A 168 -3.19 14.36 0.19
N LEU A 169 -3.41 13.29 -0.58
CA LEU A 169 -4.62 13.04 -1.35
C LEU A 169 -5.71 12.45 -0.46
N LEU A 170 -5.41 11.34 0.24
CA LEU A 170 -6.41 10.56 0.97
C LEU A 170 -6.98 11.27 2.19
N GLN A 171 -6.17 12.09 2.86
CA GLN A 171 -6.57 12.81 4.08
C GLN A 171 -6.75 14.31 3.85
N HIS A 172 -6.95 14.74 2.60
CA HIS A 172 -7.24 16.13 2.28
C HIS A 172 -8.49 16.65 3.02
N GLN A 173 -8.52 17.95 3.34
CA GLN A 173 -9.57 18.54 4.18
C GLN A 173 -10.98 18.30 3.61
N ARG A 174 -11.15 18.36 2.29
CA ARG A 174 -12.44 18.07 1.62
C ARG A 174 -13.00 16.69 2.01
N PHE A 175 -12.15 15.67 2.11
CA PHE A 175 -12.58 14.32 2.49
C PHE A 175 -12.85 14.19 3.99
N ARG A 176 -12.11 14.92 4.83
CA ARG A 176 -12.42 15.05 6.27
C ARG A 176 -13.78 15.70 6.50
N ASP A 177 -14.15 16.64 5.64
CA ASP A 177 -15.44 17.34 5.67
C ASP A 177 -16.59 16.51 5.06
N GLY A 178 -16.32 15.26 4.66
CA GLY A 178 -17.35 14.32 4.19
C GLY A 178 -17.53 14.25 2.67
N HIS A 179 -16.71 14.95 1.87
CA HIS A 179 -16.72 14.78 0.42
C HIS A 179 -16.44 13.32 0.03
N ARG A 180 -16.93 12.88 -1.12
CA ARG A 180 -16.71 11.54 -1.69
C ARG A 180 -16.48 11.70 -3.18
N LEU A 181 -15.57 10.89 -3.73
CA LEU A 181 -15.37 10.86 -5.17
C LEU A 181 -16.61 10.28 -5.84
N ASP A 182 -17.07 10.93 -6.91
CA ASP A 182 -18.05 10.34 -7.80
C ASP A 182 -17.43 9.17 -8.63
N PRO A 183 -18.24 8.33 -9.29
CA PRO A 183 -17.72 7.18 -10.04
C PRO A 183 -16.66 7.54 -11.10
N VAL A 184 -16.78 8.69 -11.77
CA VAL A 184 -15.81 9.14 -12.77
C VAL A 184 -14.49 9.50 -12.11
N GLN A 185 -14.53 10.17 -10.96
CA GLN A 185 -13.32 10.48 -10.19
C GLN A 185 -12.68 9.24 -9.57
N GLN A 186 -13.47 8.23 -9.19
CA GLN A 186 -12.94 6.94 -8.70
C GLN A 186 -12.20 6.17 -9.80
N GLU A 187 -12.78 6.08 -11.00
CA GLU A 187 -12.10 5.52 -12.17
C GLU A 187 -10.82 6.31 -12.50
N ARG A 188 -10.88 7.64 -12.39
CA ARG A 188 -9.72 8.51 -12.58
C ARG A 188 -8.60 8.20 -11.58
N TYR A 189 -8.93 8.04 -10.31
CA TYR A 189 -7.98 7.66 -9.26
C TYR A 189 -7.31 6.31 -9.55
N LEU A 190 -8.09 5.29 -9.93
CA LEU A 190 -7.56 3.97 -10.28
C LEU A 190 -6.64 4.03 -11.50
N ASN A 191 -7.06 4.72 -12.56
CA ASN A 191 -6.26 4.83 -13.77
C ASN A 191 -4.94 5.57 -13.53
N VAL A 192 -4.96 6.67 -12.78
CA VAL A 192 -3.77 7.52 -12.57
C VAL A 192 -2.78 6.89 -11.60
N LEU A 193 -3.22 6.18 -10.55
CA LEU A 193 -2.31 5.64 -9.53
C LEU A 193 -2.01 4.15 -9.66
N TYR A 194 -2.90 3.35 -10.26
CA TYR A 194 -2.75 1.90 -10.36
C TYR A 194 -2.50 1.43 -11.80
N ASN A 195 -3.04 2.15 -12.79
CA ASN A 195 -2.81 1.87 -14.20
C ASN A 195 -1.76 2.79 -14.84
N LEU A 196 -0.53 2.78 -14.30
CA LEU A 196 0.55 3.68 -14.73
C LEU A 196 0.90 3.56 -16.22
N ASP A 197 0.72 2.39 -16.84
CA ASP A 197 0.93 2.24 -18.28
C ASP A 197 -0.11 3.02 -19.10
N GLU A 198 -1.38 3.02 -18.66
CA GLU A 198 -2.43 3.85 -19.24
C GLU A 198 -2.17 5.33 -18.97
N PHE A 199 -1.84 5.68 -17.73
CA PHE A 199 -1.56 7.06 -17.35
C PHE A 199 -0.40 7.64 -18.18
N ARG A 200 0.69 6.87 -18.35
CA ARG A 200 1.80 7.23 -19.24
C ARG A 200 1.32 7.47 -20.68
N ARG A 201 0.41 6.65 -21.20
CA ARG A 201 -0.17 6.81 -22.54
C ARG A 201 -1.03 8.07 -22.66
N GLU A 202 -1.86 8.37 -21.65
CA GLU A 202 -2.69 9.57 -21.62
C GLU A 202 -1.86 10.85 -21.62
N LEU A 203 -0.79 10.89 -20.82
CA LEU A 203 0.11 12.04 -20.74
C LEU A 203 0.79 12.33 -22.09
N LYS A 204 1.15 11.30 -22.85
CA LYS A 204 1.67 11.45 -24.22
C LYS A 204 0.65 12.07 -25.18
N GLY A 205 -0.63 11.73 -25.01
CA GLY A 205 -1.72 12.17 -25.89
C GLY A 205 -2.30 13.55 -25.55
N ARG A 206 -1.98 14.12 -24.38
CA ARG A 206 -2.63 15.34 -23.86
C ARG A 206 -1.63 16.31 -23.24
N SER A 207 -0.90 17.05 -24.09
CA SER A 207 0.01 18.12 -23.65
C SER A 207 -0.62 19.18 -22.75
N GLN A 208 -1.94 19.36 -22.79
CA GLN A 208 -2.68 20.26 -21.90
C GLN A 208 -2.75 19.77 -20.44
N LEU A 209 -2.76 18.46 -20.17
CA LEU A 209 -2.74 17.96 -18.78
C LEU A 209 -1.46 18.37 -18.06
N LEU A 210 -0.35 18.46 -18.80
CA LEU A 210 0.95 18.91 -18.28
C LEU A 210 0.95 20.39 -17.89
N THR A 211 0.07 21.20 -18.47
CA THR A 211 -0.04 22.62 -18.11
C THR A 211 -0.70 22.83 -16.75
N SER A 212 -1.44 21.84 -16.24
CA SER A 212 -2.04 21.84 -14.91
C SER A 212 -1.10 21.27 -13.84
N ILE A 213 0.07 20.78 -14.22
CA ILE A 213 1.04 20.18 -13.31
C ILE A 213 2.15 21.19 -13.06
N LYS A 214 2.42 21.46 -11.79
CA LYS A 214 3.58 22.22 -11.35
C LYS A 214 4.82 21.36 -11.52
N GLU A 215 5.75 21.81 -12.37
CA GLU A 215 7.02 21.12 -12.69
C GLU A 215 6.81 19.71 -13.31
N PRO A 216 6.31 19.62 -14.56
CA PRO A 216 6.22 18.34 -15.25
C PRO A 216 7.62 17.73 -15.45
N PRO A 217 7.78 16.40 -15.41
CA PRO A 217 9.06 15.76 -15.69
C PRO A 217 9.54 16.15 -17.10
N PRO A 218 10.86 16.39 -17.28
CA PRO A 218 11.40 16.94 -18.53
C PRO A 218 11.07 16.06 -19.74
N GLU A 219 10.99 14.74 -19.55
CA GLU A 219 10.56 13.77 -20.57
C GLU A 219 9.71 12.66 -19.94
N ILE A 220 8.38 12.75 -20.07
CA ILE A 220 7.42 11.74 -19.58
C ILE A 220 7.69 10.35 -20.17
N GLU A 221 8.24 10.32 -21.39
CA GLU A 221 8.56 9.08 -22.10
C GLU A 221 9.59 8.23 -21.36
N ASN A 222 10.49 8.89 -20.62
CA ASN A 222 11.55 8.27 -19.84
C ASN A 222 11.23 8.24 -18.34
N ALA A 223 10.03 8.67 -17.94
CA ALA A 223 9.62 8.65 -16.55
C ALA A 223 9.44 7.20 -16.06
N ASP A 224 10.15 6.84 -15.00
CA ASP A 224 9.94 5.59 -14.31
C ASP A 224 8.59 5.58 -13.56
N ASP A 225 8.20 4.41 -13.07
CA ASP A 225 6.90 4.24 -12.42
C ASP A 225 6.77 5.05 -11.11
N LEU A 226 7.87 5.38 -10.43
CA LEU A 226 7.85 6.20 -9.22
C LEU A 226 7.65 7.68 -9.54
N GLN A 227 8.30 8.16 -10.59
CA GLN A 227 8.07 9.51 -11.14
C GLN A 227 6.63 9.67 -11.62
N LEU A 228 6.07 8.65 -12.27
CA LEU A 228 4.65 8.65 -12.64
C LEU A 228 3.71 8.61 -11.43
N LEU A 229 4.05 7.86 -10.38
CA LEU A 229 3.26 7.85 -9.15
C LEU A 229 3.22 9.23 -8.48
N GLU A 230 4.37 9.89 -8.33
CA GLU A 230 4.43 11.24 -7.78
C GLU A 230 3.63 12.24 -8.63
N LEU A 231 3.83 12.18 -9.95
CA LEU A 231 3.09 13.01 -10.91
C LEU A 231 1.59 12.78 -10.80
N GLY A 232 1.16 11.52 -10.68
CA GLY A 232 -0.23 11.13 -10.55
C GLY A 232 -0.86 11.66 -9.26
N ILE A 233 -0.16 11.55 -8.12
CA ILE A 233 -0.62 12.10 -6.84
C ILE A 233 -0.83 13.61 -6.96
N ASN A 234 0.15 14.33 -7.50
CA ASN A 234 0.07 15.79 -7.66
C ASN A 234 -1.07 16.20 -8.61
N LEU A 235 -1.22 15.48 -9.73
CA LEU A 235 -2.29 15.73 -10.70
C LEU A 235 -3.67 15.53 -10.06
N LEU A 236 -3.88 14.44 -9.30
CA LEU A 236 -5.16 14.18 -8.64
C LEU A 236 -5.47 15.20 -7.55
N CYS A 237 -4.47 15.66 -6.80
CA CYS A 237 -4.66 16.77 -5.85
C CYS A 237 -5.18 18.03 -6.56
N HIS A 238 -4.57 18.39 -7.70
CA HIS A 238 -5.03 19.52 -8.50
C HIS A 238 -6.44 19.27 -9.09
N GLU A 239 -6.68 18.11 -9.72
CA GLU A 239 -7.97 17.77 -10.34
C GLU A 239 -9.13 17.71 -9.32
N PHE A 240 -8.88 17.15 -8.13
CA PHE A 240 -9.94 16.95 -7.13
C PHE A 240 -10.13 18.16 -6.21
N PHE A 241 -9.11 18.97 -5.97
CA PHE A 241 -9.16 20.05 -4.97
C PHE A 241 -8.85 21.44 -5.51
N GLY A 242 -8.16 21.55 -6.64
CA GLY A 242 -7.68 22.83 -7.18
C GLY A 242 -6.40 23.35 -6.50
N ASP A 243 -5.70 22.49 -5.76
CA ASP A 243 -4.44 22.84 -5.09
C ASP A 243 -3.27 22.86 -6.09
N ALA A 244 -2.35 23.83 -5.94
CA ALA A 244 -1.23 24.11 -6.86
C ALA A 244 0.17 23.93 -6.23
#